data_AF-A0A972PW21-F1
#
_entry.id   AF-A0A972PW21-F1
#
_cell.length_a   1.000
_cell.length_b   1.000
_cell.length_c   1.000
_cell.angle_alpha   90.00
_cell.angle_beta   90.00
_cell.angle_gamma   90.00
#
_symmetry.space_group_name_H-M   'P 1'
#
loop_
_entity.id
_entity.type
_entity.pdbx_description
1 polymer ?
#
loop_
_entity_poly.entity_id
_entity_poly.type
_entity_poly.pdbx_seq_one_letter_code
_entity_poly.pdbx_strand_id
1 'polypeptide(L)'
;MRNQFRKDLLEMVRTYRGYVLVGAFVIFGVLSPVTMKVLPKILPESEEFQIVFKDTTALSAATQYFDNVAQVVSLIVVILSAGAVAGKRSTGFFQILLTKPVRRGEIVASAFAAHALLILVGLVAGHAVFALYTEWLFGGLSFWGLLASLAACAAALWLLLALTVFLGVVTRRAGLAGVLSFLGFFALSLLLGLLPLPWEVAPAALFSASSGVVAGRDGIVVLVPGMITATVVASALLAASMRLFERN
;
A
#
# COMPACT_ATOMS: atom_id res chain seq x y z
N MET A 1 -6.51 24.62 -1.10
CA MET A 1 -6.12 23.23 -1.41
C MET A 1 -4.95 23.11 -2.40
N ARG A 2 -5.03 23.61 -3.64
CA ARG A 2 -4.01 23.41 -4.71
C ARG A 2 -2.56 23.78 -4.32
N ASN A 3 -2.38 24.92 -3.63
CA ASN A 3 -1.05 25.37 -3.20
C ASN A 3 -0.45 24.49 -2.10
N GLN A 4 -1.28 23.92 -1.23
CA GLN A 4 -0.84 23.03 -0.16
C GLN A 4 -0.44 21.65 -0.74
N PHE A 5 -1.20 21.15 -1.71
CA PHE A 5 -0.89 19.90 -2.39
C PHE A 5 0.44 19.96 -3.13
N ARG A 6 0.68 21.04 -3.89
CA ARG A 6 1.97 21.26 -4.56
C ARG A 6 3.13 21.32 -3.56
N LYS A 7 2.92 21.98 -2.41
CA LYS A 7 3.92 22.04 -1.36
C LYS A 7 4.24 20.65 -0.80
N ASP A 8 3.21 19.86 -0.50
CA ASP A 8 3.39 18.51 0.06
C ASP A 8 4.14 17.60 -0.94
N LEU A 9 3.80 17.65 -2.24
CA LEU A 9 4.55 16.94 -3.28
C LEU A 9 6.02 17.39 -3.37
N LEU A 10 6.27 18.70 -3.36
CA LEU A 10 7.64 19.24 -3.39
C LEU A 10 8.45 18.82 -2.17
N GLU A 11 7.83 18.76 -0.99
CA GLU A 11 8.47 18.26 0.22
C GLU A 11 8.89 16.79 0.04
N MET A 12 8.01 15.93 -0.47
CA MET A 12 8.30 14.51 -0.68
C MET A 12 9.42 14.27 -1.69
N VAL A 13 9.49 15.07 -2.76
CA VAL A 13 10.58 15.00 -3.74
C VAL A 13 11.90 15.49 -3.14
N ARG A 14 11.88 16.63 -2.44
CA ARG A 14 13.10 17.23 -1.85
C ARG A 14 13.67 16.43 -0.69
N THR A 15 12.82 15.72 0.04
CA THR A 15 13.24 14.84 1.16
C THR A 15 13.57 13.42 0.71
N TYR A 16 13.63 13.18 -0.61
CA TYR A 16 13.85 11.88 -1.24
C TYR A 16 12.83 10.77 -0.90
N ARG A 17 11.81 11.07 -0.09
CA ARG A 17 10.73 10.14 0.28
C ARG A 17 10.02 9.58 -0.95
N GLY A 18 9.84 10.43 -1.97
CA GLY A 18 9.29 10.03 -3.27
C GLY A 18 10.08 8.91 -3.93
N TYR A 19 11.39 9.09 -4.06
CA TYR A 19 12.29 8.13 -4.70
C TYR A 19 12.40 6.83 -3.90
N VAL A 20 12.42 6.90 -2.57
CA VAL A 20 12.44 5.70 -1.72
C VAL A 20 11.20 4.84 -1.94
N LEU A 21 10.01 5.45 -1.98
CA LEU A 21 8.77 4.69 -2.17
C LEU A 21 8.69 4.07 -3.57
N VAL A 22 8.92 4.86 -4.62
CA VAL A 22 8.90 4.37 -6.01
C VAL A 22 9.99 3.32 -6.22
N GLY A 23 11.19 3.56 -5.70
CA GLY A 23 12.31 2.63 -5.74
C GLY A 23 11.98 1.30 -5.07
N ALA A 24 11.34 1.31 -3.90
CA ALA A 24 10.91 0.08 -3.23
C ALA A 24 9.93 -0.74 -4.09
N PHE A 25 8.91 -0.10 -4.65
CA PHE A 25 7.96 -0.78 -5.55
C PHE A 25 8.65 -1.40 -6.77
N VAL A 26 9.58 -0.68 -7.41
CA VAL A 26 10.32 -1.17 -8.59
C VAL A 26 11.27 -2.30 -8.21
N ILE A 27 12.01 -2.16 -7.11
CA ILE A 27 12.93 -3.20 -6.61
C ILE A 27 12.17 -4.50 -6.38
N PHE A 28 11.05 -4.47 -5.66
CA PHE A 28 10.26 -5.68 -5.43
C PHE A 28 9.58 -6.20 -6.70
N GLY A 29 9.26 -5.32 -7.65
CA GLY A 29 8.75 -5.70 -8.97
C GLY A 29 9.75 -6.54 -9.78
N VAL A 30 11.04 -6.21 -9.72
CA VAL A 30 12.10 -7.04 -10.34
C VAL A 30 12.44 -8.25 -9.48
N LEU A 31 12.60 -8.02 -8.17
CA LEU A 31 13.17 -9.01 -7.27
C LEU A 31 12.26 -10.24 -7.14
N SER A 32 10.94 -10.07 -7.06
CA SER A 32 10.02 -11.19 -6.91
C SER A 32 10.11 -12.23 -8.05
N PRO A 33 9.94 -11.87 -9.34
CA PRO A 33 10.04 -12.86 -10.41
C PRO A 33 11.47 -13.40 -10.59
N VAL A 34 12.49 -12.58 -10.38
CA VAL A 34 13.90 -13.03 -10.48
C VAL A 34 14.24 -14.02 -9.37
N THR A 35 13.89 -13.71 -8.11
CA THR A 35 14.09 -14.62 -6.99
C THR A 35 13.33 -15.91 -7.24
N MET A 36 12.08 -15.85 -7.70
CA MET A 36 11.33 -17.07 -7.97
C MET A 36 11.98 -17.96 -9.05
N LYS A 37 12.62 -17.36 -10.07
CA LYS A 37 13.33 -18.12 -11.11
C LYS A 37 14.67 -18.68 -10.66
N VAL A 38 15.39 -17.96 -9.80
CA VAL A 38 16.76 -18.28 -9.39
C VAL A 38 16.79 -19.20 -8.17
N LEU A 39 15.82 -19.08 -7.27
CA LEU A 39 15.80 -19.78 -5.98
C LEU A 39 15.99 -21.31 -6.11
N PRO A 40 15.34 -22.04 -7.03
CA PRO A 40 15.57 -23.48 -7.17
C PRO A 40 16.96 -23.83 -7.70
N LYS A 41 17.66 -22.92 -8.39
CA LYS A 41 18.98 -23.17 -8.99
C LYS A 41 20.12 -23.04 -8.00
N ILE A 42 19.90 -22.33 -6.90
CA ILE A 42 20.90 -22.10 -5.84
C ILE A 42 20.70 -23.05 -4.65
N LEU A 43 19.59 -23.78 -4.61
CA LEU A 43 19.32 -24.77 -3.58
C LEU A 43 20.08 -26.07 -3.88
N PRO A 44 20.51 -26.80 -2.84
CA PRO A 44 21.18 -28.09 -3.02
C PRO A 44 20.27 -29.07 -3.77
N GLU A 45 20.85 -29.96 -4.58
CA GLU A 45 20.15 -31.08 -5.23
C GLU A 45 19.76 -32.19 -4.23
N SER A 46 19.22 -31.85 -3.06
CA SER A 46 18.52 -32.84 -2.26
C SER A 46 17.12 -33.03 -2.81
N GLU A 47 16.63 -34.28 -2.83
CA GLU A 47 15.28 -34.59 -3.30
C GLU A 47 14.21 -33.80 -2.52
N GLU A 48 14.46 -33.52 -1.25
CA GLU A 48 13.58 -32.77 -0.36
C GLU A 48 13.44 -31.29 -0.79
N PHE A 49 14.54 -30.62 -1.20
CA PHE A 49 14.50 -29.25 -1.70
C PHE A 49 13.92 -29.16 -3.11
N GLN A 50 14.14 -30.18 -3.96
CA GLN A 50 13.57 -30.19 -5.30
C GLN A 50 12.06 -30.39 -5.33
N ILE A 51 11.47 -31.08 -4.35
CA ILE A 51 10.01 -31.27 -4.25
C ILE A 51 9.32 -29.97 -3.80
N VAL A 52 9.90 -29.22 -2.85
CA VAL A 52 9.31 -28.00 -2.29
C VAL A 52 9.37 -26.80 -3.25
N PHE A 53 10.43 -26.70 -4.07
CA PHE A 53 10.67 -25.55 -4.96
C PHE A 53 10.47 -25.85 -6.45
N LYS A 54 9.91 -27.01 -6.81
CA LYS A 54 9.73 -27.45 -8.21
C LYS A 54 8.82 -26.52 -9.02
N ASP A 55 7.75 -26.01 -8.40
CA ASP A 55 6.72 -25.23 -9.09
C ASP A 55 7.04 -23.73 -9.08
N THR A 56 8.08 -23.37 -9.85
CA THR A 56 8.32 -21.98 -10.22
C THR A 56 7.34 -21.54 -11.29
N THR A 57 6.22 -20.98 -10.84
CA THR A 57 5.13 -20.52 -11.71
C THR A 57 4.97 -19.00 -11.66
N ALA A 58 4.25 -18.44 -12.63
CA ALA A 58 3.82 -17.05 -12.59
C ALA A 58 3.01 -16.73 -11.32
N LEU A 59 2.22 -17.69 -10.81
CA LEU A 59 1.50 -17.57 -9.55
C LEU A 59 2.45 -17.43 -8.35
N SER A 60 3.51 -18.23 -8.29
CA SER A 60 4.49 -18.15 -7.20
C SER A 60 5.22 -16.79 -7.20
N ALA A 61 5.59 -16.29 -8.39
CA ALA A 61 6.18 -14.96 -8.54
C ALA A 61 5.20 -13.84 -8.15
N ALA A 62 3.91 -13.97 -8.53
CA ALA A 62 2.87 -13.02 -8.17
C ALA A 62 2.63 -13.01 -6.66
N THR A 63 2.50 -14.18 -6.01
CA THR A 63 2.35 -14.29 -4.56
C THR A 63 3.51 -13.61 -3.83
N GLN A 64 4.75 -13.89 -4.25
CA GLN A 64 5.92 -13.23 -3.66
C GLN A 64 5.89 -11.70 -3.86
N TYR A 65 5.46 -11.21 -5.03
CA TYR A 65 5.32 -9.78 -5.27
C TYR A 65 4.26 -9.13 -4.38
N PHE A 66 3.07 -9.70 -4.30
CA PHE A 66 1.99 -9.13 -3.49
C PHE A 66 2.26 -9.23 -1.99
N ASP A 67 2.97 -10.27 -1.52
CA ASP A 67 3.43 -10.36 -0.14
C ASP A 67 4.44 -9.26 0.21
N ASN A 68 5.39 -8.98 -0.69
CA ASN A 68 6.34 -7.89 -0.52
C ASN A 68 5.64 -6.52 -0.50
N VAL A 69 4.62 -6.33 -1.35
CA VAL A 69 3.77 -5.12 -1.32
C VAL A 69 3.01 -5.02 -0.01
N ALA A 70 2.38 -6.12 0.42
CA ALA A 70 1.62 -6.19 1.66
C ALA A 70 2.49 -5.86 2.87
N GLN A 71 3.68 -6.44 2.98
CA GLN A 71 4.49 -6.32 4.20
C GLN A 71 5.45 -5.14 4.14
N VAL A 72 6.42 -5.20 3.22
CA VAL A 72 7.54 -4.25 3.20
C VAL A 72 7.08 -2.90 2.66
N VAL A 73 6.36 -2.88 1.55
CA VAL A 73 5.96 -1.60 0.93
C VAL A 73 4.90 -0.89 1.78
N SER A 74 3.93 -1.61 2.34
CA SER A 74 2.98 -1.04 3.32
C SER A 74 3.69 -0.41 4.52
N LEU A 75 4.75 -1.05 5.03
CA LEU A 75 5.53 -0.49 6.13
C LEU A 75 6.22 0.82 5.72
N ILE A 76 6.81 0.87 4.52
CA ILE A 76 7.41 2.09 3.97
C ILE A 76 6.34 3.19 3.83
N VAL A 77 5.16 2.87 3.29
CA VAL A 77 4.03 3.81 3.19
C VAL A 77 3.68 4.39 4.55
N VAL A 78 3.56 3.55 5.58
CA VAL A 78 3.25 3.96 6.94
C VAL A 78 4.34 4.87 7.51
N ILE A 79 5.62 4.52 7.37
CA ILE A 79 6.74 5.32 7.88
C ILE A 79 6.76 6.71 7.21
N LEU A 80 6.57 6.75 5.88
CA LEU A 80 6.61 8.00 5.12
C LEU A 80 5.40 8.89 5.41
N SER A 81 4.22 8.29 5.64
CA SER A 81 2.97 9.03 5.88
C SER A 81 2.70 9.37 7.34
N ALA A 82 3.29 8.65 8.30
CA ALA A 82 3.13 8.91 9.74
C ALA A 82 3.45 10.36 10.14
N GLY A 83 4.45 10.96 9.48
CA GLY A 83 4.84 12.35 9.68
C GLY A 83 3.96 13.39 8.97
N ALA A 84 3.12 12.98 8.03
CA ALA A 84 2.40 13.88 7.12
C ALA A 84 1.44 14.84 7.84
N VAL A 85 0.86 14.39 8.96
CA VAL A 85 -0.06 15.19 9.78
C VAL A 85 0.44 15.37 11.21
N ALA A 86 0.92 14.30 11.86
CA ALA A 86 1.42 14.40 13.24
C ALA A 86 2.68 15.28 13.33
N GLY A 87 3.58 15.22 12.34
CA GLY A 87 4.81 16.03 12.31
C GLY A 87 4.55 17.53 12.10
N LYS A 88 3.44 17.89 11.44
CA LYS A 88 3.05 19.29 11.23
C LYS A 88 2.54 19.97 12.51
N ARG A 89 2.12 19.20 13.52
CA ARG A 89 1.70 19.72 14.83
C ARG A 89 2.86 19.85 15.83
N SER A 90 3.87 18.98 15.76
CA SER A 90 4.95 18.94 16.76
C SER A 90 6.02 20.03 16.59
N THR A 91 6.17 20.60 15.40
CA THR A 91 7.28 21.50 15.03
C THR A 91 6.99 22.99 15.20
N GLY A 92 5.90 23.39 15.87
CA GLY A 92 5.47 24.80 15.97
C GLY A 92 4.98 25.40 14.63
N PHE A 93 5.07 24.64 13.54
CA PHE A 93 4.65 24.99 12.18
C PHE A 93 3.15 25.35 12.09
N PHE A 94 2.35 24.90 13.07
CA PHE A 94 0.93 25.28 13.22
C PHE A 94 0.73 26.79 13.45
N GLN A 95 1.64 27.46 14.17
CA GLN A 95 1.58 28.91 14.40
C GLN A 95 1.83 29.70 13.11
N ILE A 96 2.68 29.17 12.21
CA ILE A 96 2.97 29.77 10.90
C ILE A 96 1.88 29.44 9.87
N LEU A 97 1.16 28.32 10.01
CA LEU A 97 0.03 28.02 9.13
C LEU A 97 -1.24 28.81 9.47
N LEU A 98 -1.43 29.20 10.73
CA LEU A 98 -2.57 30.03 11.17
C LEU A 98 -2.56 31.45 10.60
N THR A 99 -1.43 31.93 10.06
CA THR A 99 -1.36 33.23 9.37
C THR A 99 -1.77 33.16 7.90
N LYS A 100 -2.04 31.95 7.37
CA LYS A 100 -2.52 31.75 6.00
C LYS A 100 -4.01 31.33 6.01
N PRO A 101 -4.83 31.83 5.07
CA PRO A 101 -6.25 31.51 4.99
C PRO A 101 -6.45 30.10 4.39
N VAL A 102 -6.04 29.06 5.11
CA VAL A 102 -6.24 27.66 4.70
C VAL A 102 -7.11 26.97 5.73
N ARG A 103 -8.23 26.37 5.29
CA ARG A 103 -9.10 25.59 6.17
C ARG A 103 -8.31 24.42 6.75
N ARG A 104 -8.44 24.17 8.05
CA ARG A 104 -7.66 23.13 8.76
C ARG A 104 -7.84 21.74 8.13
N GLY A 105 -9.06 21.39 7.71
CA GLY A 105 -9.35 20.13 7.01
C GLY A 105 -8.62 19.97 5.67
N GLU A 106 -8.35 21.06 4.94
CA GLU A 106 -7.63 21.02 3.66
C GLU A 106 -6.17 20.60 3.82
N ILE A 107 -5.57 20.81 5.01
CA ILE A 107 -4.20 20.37 5.30
C ILE A 107 -4.14 18.84 5.32
N VAL A 108 -5.13 18.20 5.95
CA VAL A 108 -5.24 16.73 6.03
C VAL A 108 -5.55 16.14 4.66
N ALA A 109 -6.54 16.70 3.96
CA ALA A 109 -6.93 16.23 2.63
C ALA A 109 -5.78 16.37 1.61
N SER A 110 -5.06 17.49 1.65
CA SER A 110 -3.87 17.72 0.81
C SER A 110 -2.78 16.70 1.09
N ALA A 111 -2.47 16.46 2.36
CA ALA A 111 -1.43 15.51 2.75
C ALA A 111 -1.78 14.09 2.31
N PHE A 112 -3.03 13.67 2.54
CA PHE A 112 -3.55 12.38 2.06
C PHE A 112 -3.42 12.28 0.53
N ALA A 113 -3.93 13.27 -0.22
CA ALA A 113 -3.91 13.24 -1.67
C ALA A 113 -2.47 13.16 -2.23
N ALA A 114 -1.51 13.91 -1.64
CA ALA A 114 -0.12 13.90 -2.09
C ALA A 114 0.53 12.52 -1.90
N HIS A 115 0.30 11.88 -0.75
CA HIS A 115 0.81 10.53 -0.48
C HIS A 115 0.07 9.48 -1.32
N ALA A 116 -1.24 9.61 -1.49
CA ALA A 116 -2.06 8.72 -2.31
C ALA A 116 -1.60 8.71 -3.78
N LEU A 117 -1.29 9.89 -4.34
CA LEU A 117 -0.74 10.01 -5.69
C LEU A 117 0.64 9.35 -5.79
N LEU A 118 1.52 9.58 -4.81
CA LEU A 118 2.85 8.98 -4.82
C LEU A 118 2.78 7.45 -4.73
N ILE A 119 1.91 6.91 -3.86
CA ILE A 119 1.64 5.47 -3.78
C ILE A 119 1.18 4.95 -5.13
N LEU A 120 0.24 5.63 -5.80
CA LEU A 120 -0.26 5.22 -7.10
C LEU A 120 0.85 5.20 -8.15
N VAL A 121 1.69 6.25 -8.22
CA VAL A 121 2.82 6.32 -9.17
C VAL A 121 3.82 5.19 -8.91
N GLY A 122 4.19 4.97 -7.65
CA GLY A 122 5.10 3.88 -7.27
C GLY A 122 4.52 2.51 -7.60
N LEU A 123 3.25 2.29 -7.26
CA LEU A 123 2.54 1.05 -7.52
C LEU A 123 2.45 0.76 -9.01
N VAL A 124 2.10 1.76 -9.85
CA VAL A 124 2.08 1.62 -11.32
C VAL A 124 3.45 1.25 -11.85
N ALA A 125 4.51 1.95 -11.43
CA ALA A 125 5.88 1.65 -11.85
C ALA A 125 6.30 0.24 -11.44
N GLY A 126 6.06 -0.14 -10.19
CA GLY A 126 6.38 -1.48 -9.67
C GLY A 126 5.59 -2.60 -10.34
N HIS A 127 4.27 -2.42 -10.52
CA HIS A 127 3.42 -3.40 -11.22
C HIS A 127 3.82 -3.54 -12.69
N ALA A 128 4.17 -2.45 -13.37
CA ALA A 128 4.63 -2.51 -14.76
C ALA A 128 5.91 -3.32 -14.87
N VAL A 129 6.89 -3.06 -14.00
CA VAL A 129 8.15 -3.81 -13.96
C VAL A 129 7.90 -5.28 -13.61
N PHE A 130 7.07 -5.55 -12.60
CA PHE A 130 6.65 -6.91 -12.24
C PHE A 130 6.02 -7.65 -13.42
N ALA A 131 5.08 -7.02 -14.12
CA ALA A 131 4.40 -7.62 -15.27
C ALA A 131 5.39 -7.91 -16.40
N LEU A 132 6.28 -6.97 -16.73
CA LEU A 132 7.29 -7.14 -17.77
C LEU A 132 8.22 -8.33 -17.47
N TYR A 133 8.77 -8.42 -16.26
CA TYR A 133 9.68 -9.50 -15.89
C TYR A 133 8.99 -10.84 -15.74
N THR A 134 7.78 -10.88 -15.18
CA THR A 134 7.04 -12.12 -14.98
C THR A 134 6.53 -12.69 -16.31
N GLU A 135 6.03 -11.84 -17.20
CA GLU A 135 5.61 -12.27 -18.54
C GLU A 135 6.83 -12.78 -19.34
N TRP A 136 7.98 -12.12 -19.21
CA TRP A 136 9.21 -12.56 -19.88
C TRP A 136 9.76 -13.90 -19.34
N LEU A 137 9.69 -14.14 -18.02
CA LEU A 137 10.29 -15.31 -17.38
C LEU A 137 9.39 -16.55 -17.29
N PHE A 138 8.07 -16.33 -17.21
CA PHE A 138 7.06 -17.36 -16.95
C PHE A 138 5.87 -17.31 -17.93
N GLY A 139 5.51 -16.12 -18.43
CA GLY A 139 4.34 -15.92 -19.28
C GLY A 139 3.01 -16.14 -18.56
N GLY A 140 1.91 -15.88 -19.28
CA GLY A 140 0.57 -16.27 -18.85
C GLY A 140 -0.10 -15.32 -17.85
N LEU A 141 0.33 -14.06 -17.78
CA LEU A 141 -0.35 -13.07 -16.97
C LEU A 141 -1.66 -12.61 -17.64
N SER A 142 -2.70 -12.49 -16.83
CA SER A 142 -3.96 -11.88 -17.26
C SER A 142 -3.82 -10.36 -17.28
N PHE A 143 -3.98 -9.73 -18.45
CA PHE A 143 -3.96 -8.27 -18.57
C PHE A 143 -5.05 -7.61 -17.71
N TRP A 144 -6.28 -8.15 -17.75
CA TRP A 144 -7.38 -7.65 -16.93
C TRP A 144 -7.15 -7.94 -15.45
N GLY A 145 -6.53 -9.08 -15.13
CA GLY A 145 -6.11 -9.39 -13.77
C GLY A 145 -5.10 -8.39 -13.22
N LEU A 146 -4.14 -7.97 -14.05
CA LEU A 146 -3.12 -6.96 -13.71
C LEU A 146 -3.72 -5.58 -13.43
N LEU A 147 -4.70 -5.14 -14.23
CA LEU A 147 -5.40 -3.89 -13.96
C LEU A 147 -6.25 -3.96 -12.69
N ALA A 148 -6.90 -5.11 -12.47
CA ALA A 148 -7.72 -5.32 -11.28
C ALA A 148 -6.87 -5.37 -10.00
N SER A 149 -5.72 -6.06 -10.01
CA SER A 149 -4.80 -6.11 -8.87
C SER A 149 -4.19 -4.75 -8.56
N LEU A 150 -3.91 -3.94 -9.59
CA LEU A 150 -3.42 -2.57 -9.41
C LEU A 150 -4.45 -1.74 -8.63
N ALA A 151 -5.72 -1.81 -9.02
CA ALA A 151 -6.80 -1.10 -8.34
C ALA A 151 -7.04 -1.64 -6.91
N ALA A 152 -6.98 -2.95 -6.72
CA ALA A 152 -7.10 -3.59 -5.42
C ALA A 152 -5.98 -3.19 -4.44
N CYS A 153 -4.72 -3.24 -4.89
CA CYS A 153 -3.58 -2.82 -4.09
C CYS A 153 -3.62 -1.32 -3.78
N ALA A 154 -4.04 -0.48 -4.73
CA ALA A 154 -4.23 0.95 -4.49
C ALA A 154 -5.30 1.20 -3.41
N ALA A 155 -6.44 0.51 -3.47
CA ALA A 155 -7.50 0.62 -2.47
C ALA A 155 -7.02 0.20 -1.07
N ALA A 156 -6.31 -0.93 -0.96
CA ALA A 156 -5.74 -1.41 0.30
C ALA A 156 -4.72 -0.42 0.91
N LEU A 157 -3.79 0.08 0.09
CA LEU A 157 -2.77 1.03 0.54
C LEU A 157 -3.34 2.41 0.86
N TRP A 158 -4.37 2.87 0.16
CA TRP A 158 -5.07 4.11 0.49
C TRP A 158 -5.88 4.00 1.79
N LEU A 159 -6.47 2.83 2.08
CA LEU A 159 -7.05 2.57 3.39
C LEU A 159 -5.99 2.64 4.49
N LEU A 160 -4.85 1.97 4.30
CA LEU A 160 -3.75 2.01 5.26
C LEU A 160 -3.28 3.45 5.49
N LEU A 161 -3.10 4.23 4.41
CA LEU A 161 -2.76 5.65 4.48
C LEU A 161 -3.83 6.46 5.25
N ALA A 162 -5.12 6.23 4.99
CA ALA A 162 -6.21 6.92 5.70
C ALA A 162 -6.19 6.61 7.19
N LEU A 163 -5.92 5.36 7.56
CA LEU A 163 -5.77 4.92 8.94
C LEU A 163 -4.55 5.57 9.62
N THR A 164 -3.39 5.62 8.95
CA THR A 164 -2.19 6.30 9.45
C THR A 164 -2.43 7.79 9.67
N VAL A 165 -3.12 8.45 8.71
CA VAL A 165 -3.49 9.87 8.84
C VAL A 165 -4.44 10.09 10.02
N PHE A 166 -5.49 9.27 10.15
CA PHE A 166 -6.44 9.33 11.25
C PHE A 166 -5.77 9.17 12.61
N LEU A 167 -4.96 8.12 12.77
CA LEU A 167 -4.20 7.89 13.99
C LEU A 167 -3.16 8.98 14.23
N GLY A 168 -2.63 9.61 13.18
CA GLY A 168 -1.76 10.79 13.27
C GLY A 168 -2.46 12.00 13.87
N VAL A 169 -3.73 12.23 13.51
CA VAL A 169 -4.57 13.29 14.11
C VAL A 169 -4.89 12.97 15.57
N VAL A 170 -5.26 11.72 15.87
CA VAL A 170 -5.67 11.28 17.22
C VAL A 170 -4.50 11.28 18.19
N THR A 171 -3.40 10.60 17.83
CA THR A 171 -2.25 10.40 18.74
C THR A 171 -1.32 11.59 18.80
N ARG A 172 -1.32 12.45 17.77
CA ARG A 172 -0.40 13.60 17.60
C ARG A 172 1.10 13.20 17.66
N ARG A 173 1.41 11.91 17.51
CA ARG A 173 2.75 11.33 17.59
C ARG A 173 2.98 10.47 16.36
N ALA A 174 3.86 10.91 15.47
CA ALA A 174 4.11 10.22 14.20
C ALA A 174 4.50 8.74 14.41
N GLY A 175 5.46 8.46 15.30
CA GLY A 175 5.89 7.08 15.58
C GLY A 175 4.75 6.16 16.05
N LEU A 176 3.90 6.61 16.98
CA LEU A 176 2.77 5.82 17.46
C LEU A 176 1.69 5.64 16.39
N ALA A 177 1.37 6.69 15.63
CA ALA A 177 0.43 6.61 14.52
C ALA A 177 0.86 5.56 13.49
N GLY A 178 2.16 5.53 13.16
CA GLY A 178 2.74 4.56 12.26
C GLY A 178 2.53 3.13 12.76
N VAL A 179 3.07 2.82 13.95
CA VAL A 179 2.99 1.46 14.53
C VAL A 179 1.56 0.97 14.67
N LEU A 180 0.66 1.80 15.21
CA LEU A 180 -0.75 1.43 15.40
C LEU A 180 -1.48 1.22 14.08
N SER A 181 -1.17 2.00 13.04
CA SER A 181 -1.80 1.81 11.73
C SER A 181 -1.36 0.52 11.05
N PHE A 182 -0.06 0.20 11.09
CA PHE A 182 0.46 -1.03 10.49
C PHE A 182 -0.06 -2.27 11.23
N LEU A 183 0.12 -2.33 12.54
CA LEU A 183 -0.35 -3.45 13.35
C LEU A 183 -1.89 -3.55 13.31
N GLY A 184 -2.59 -2.43 13.40
CA GLY A 184 -4.04 -2.40 13.33
C GLY A 184 -4.59 -2.92 12.01
N PHE A 185 -3.97 -2.58 10.88
CA PHE A 185 -4.39 -3.04 9.56
C PHE A 185 -4.28 -4.57 9.41
N PHE A 186 -3.15 -5.16 9.81
CA PHE A 186 -2.93 -6.61 9.72
C PHE A 186 -3.65 -7.40 10.81
N ALA A 187 -3.65 -6.92 12.05
CA ALA A 187 -4.35 -7.57 13.15
C ALA A 187 -5.86 -7.58 12.92
N LEU A 188 -6.44 -6.47 12.44
CA LEU A 188 -7.86 -6.44 12.09
C LEU A 188 -8.17 -7.41 10.95
N SER A 189 -7.31 -7.50 9.94
CA SER A 189 -7.50 -8.44 8.84
C SER A 189 -7.43 -9.89 9.30
N LEU A 190 -6.50 -10.21 10.20
CA LEU A 190 -6.41 -11.54 10.81
C LEU A 190 -7.67 -11.87 11.64
N LEU A 191 -8.14 -10.93 12.46
CA LEU A 191 -9.34 -11.09 13.27
C LEU A 191 -10.60 -11.25 12.41
N LEU A 192 -10.74 -10.46 11.34
CA LEU A 192 -11.83 -10.59 10.38
C LEU A 192 -11.82 -11.95 9.68
N GLY A 193 -10.63 -12.52 9.41
CA GLY A 193 -10.48 -13.86 8.87
C GLY A 193 -10.87 -14.99 9.82
N LEU A 194 -10.94 -14.73 11.14
CA LEU A 194 -11.43 -15.70 12.14
C LEU A 194 -12.96 -15.67 12.31
N LEU A 195 -13.62 -14.61 11.85
CA LEU A 195 -15.07 -14.50 11.89
C LEU A 195 -15.70 -15.30 10.74
N PRO A 196 -16.96 -15.75 10.87
CA PRO A 196 -17.72 -16.37 9.78
C PRO A 196 -18.17 -15.32 8.73
N LEU A 197 -17.32 -14.33 8.45
CA LEU A 197 -17.48 -13.37 7.38
C LEU A 197 -16.71 -13.87 6.14
N PRO A 198 -17.13 -13.49 4.93
CA PRO A 198 -16.33 -13.79 3.75
C PRO A 198 -14.96 -13.12 3.89
N TRP A 199 -13.89 -13.91 3.85
CA TRP A 199 -12.50 -13.42 3.98
C TRP A 199 -12.16 -12.35 2.93
N GLU A 200 -12.85 -12.38 1.79
CA GLU A 200 -12.79 -11.43 0.67
C GLU A 200 -13.11 -9.97 1.07
N VAL A 201 -13.78 -9.78 2.22
CA VAL A 201 -14.12 -8.46 2.76
C VAL A 201 -12.91 -7.79 3.44
N ALA A 202 -11.92 -8.58 3.89
CA ALA A 202 -10.77 -8.07 4.62
C ALA A 202 -9.83 -7.28 3.68
N PRO A 203 -9.51 -6.00 3.96
CA PRO A 203 -8.70 -5.20 3.06
C PRO A 203 -7.28 -5.72 2.82
N ALA A 204 -6.66 -6.41 3.79
CA ALA A 204 -5.35 -7.04 3.55
C ALA A 204 -5.43 -8.28 2.64
N ALA A 205 -6.60 -8.92 2.56
CA ALA A 205 -6.83 -10.04 1.66
C ALA A 205 -6.79 -9.64 0.17
N LEU A 206 -6.93 -8.34 -0.13
CA LEU A 206 -6.75 -7.82 -1.49
C LEU A 206 -5.37 -8.11 -2.06
N PHE A 207 -4.32 -8.15 -1.22
CA PHE A 207 -2.97 -8.48 -1.67
C PHE A 207 -2.86 -9.96 -2.07
N SER A 208 -3.32 -10.88 -1.22
CA SER A 208 -3.27 -12.31 -1.53
C SER A 208 -4.22 -12.69 -2.67
N ALA A 209 -5.43 -12.14 -2.72
CA ALA A 209 -6.37 -12.37 -3.82
C ALA A 209 -5.84 -11.82 -5.17
N SER A 210 -5.01 -10.77 -5.13
CA SER A 210 -4.40 -10.21 -6.35
C SER A 210 -3.44 -11.19 -7.03
N SER A 211 -2.75 -12.07 -6.30
CA SER A 211 -1.82 -13.01 -6.92
C SER A 211 -2.54 -14.02 -7.80
N GLY A 212 -3.65 -14.57 -7.33
CA GLY A 212 -4.49 -15.52 -8.07
C GLY A 212 -5.17 -14.90 -9.28
N VAL A 213 -5.66 -13.66 -9.15
CA VAL A 213 -6.30 -12.93 -10.26
C VAL A 213 -5.30 -12.58 -11.37
N VAL A 214 -4.09 -12.15 -11.01
CA VAL A 214 -3.04 -11.79 -11.99
C VAL A 214 -2.50 -13.01 -12.72
N ALA A 215 -2.36 -14.14 -12.01
CA ALA A 215 -1.96 -15.41 -12.60
C ALA A 215 -3.08 -16.10 -13.42
N GLY A 216 -4.25 -15.47 -13.55
CA GLY A 216 -5.39 -16.01 -14.31
C GLY A 216 -6.09 -17.20 -13.63
N ARG A 217 -5.79 -17.47 -12.35
CA ARG A 217 -6.38 -18.57 -11.58
C ARG A 217 -7.78 -18.19 -11.08
N ASP A 218 -7.93 -16.97 -10.59
CA ASP A 218 -9.15 -16.48 -9.95
C ASP A 218 -9.82 -15.38 -10.79
N GLY A 219 -11.14 -15.26 -10.65
CA GLY A 219 -11.91 -14.20 -11.31
C GLY A 219 -11.74 -12.85 -10.63
N ILE A 220 -11.76 -11.77 -11.40
CA ILE A 220 -11.64 -10.38 -10.92
C ILE A 220 -12.72 -10.02 -9.86
N VAL A 221 -13.86 -10.69 -9.92
CA VAL A 221 -15.01 -10.47 -9.01
C VAL A 221 -14.63 -10.65 -7.53
N VAL A 222 -13.66 -11.52 -7.23
CA VAL A 222 -13.19 -11.80 -5.85
C VAL A 222 -12.59 -10.54 -5.19
N LEU A 223 -12.08 -9.58 -5.98
CA LEU A 223 -11.50 -8.35 -5.44
C LEU A 223 -12.55 -7.29 -5.09
N VAL A 224 -13.75 -7.39 -5.64
CA VAL A 224 -14.77 -6.33 -5.57
C VAL A 224 -15.22 -6.04 -4.14
N PRO A 225 -15.57 -7.05 -3.30
CA PRO A 225 -16.01 -6.80 -1.92
C PRO A 225 -14.96 -6.05 -1.10
N GLY A 226 -13.71 -6.53 -1.14
CA GLY A 226 -12.59 -5.92 -0.43
C GLY A 226 -12.27 -4.50 -0.92
N MET A 227 -12.39 -4.25 -2.23
CA MET A 227 -12.17 -2.90 -2.79
C MET A 227 -13.24 -1.92 -2.30
N ILE A 228 -14.50 -2.34 -2.28
CA ILE A 228 -15.61 -1.51 -1.77
C ILE A 228 -15.40 -1.23 -0.29
N THR A 229 -15.09 -2.24 0.52
CA THR A 229 -14.86 -2.03 1.96
C THR A 229 -13.67 -1.12 2.20
N ALA A 230 -12.55 -1.34 1.51
CA ALA A 230 -11.35 -0.52 1.65
C ALA A 230 -11.63 0.95 1.31
N THR A 231 -12.30 1.23 0.20
CA THR A 231 -12.59 2.60 -0.25
C THR A 231 -13.61 3.31 0.63
N VAL A 232 -14.66 2.62 1.09
CA VAL A 232 -15.67 3.17 2.00
C VAL A 232 -15.05 3.50 3.36
N VAL A 233 -14.30 2.57 3.94
CA VAL A 233 -13.64 2.78 5.24
C VAL A 233 -12.57 3.86 5.15
N ALA A 234 -11.79 3.89 4.06
CA ALA A 234 -10.80 4.96 3.83
C ALA A 234 -11.47 6.35 3.78
N SER A 235 -12.59 6.46 3.06
CA SER A 235 -13.36 7.70 2.95
C SER A 235 -13.93 8.14 4.30
N ALA A 236 -14.46 7.20 5.09
CA ALA A 236 -14.99 7.47 6.42
C ALA A 236 -13.88 7.94 7.38
N LEU A 237 -12.71 7.27 7.38
CA LEU A 237 -11.56 7.66 8.19
C LEU A 237 -11.00 9.03 7.80
N LEU A 238 -10.94 9.32 6.50
CA LEU A 238 -10.51 10.63 6.01
C LEU A 238 -11.48 11.74 6.43
N ALA A 239 -12.79 11.50 6.31
CA ALA A 239 -13.82 12.43 6.77
C ALA A 239 -13.75 12.68 8.29
N ALA A 240 -13.56 11.61 9.07
CA ALA A 240 -13.37 11.70 10.51
C ALA A 240 -12.10 12.50 10.87
N SER A 241 -11.00 12.25 10.14
CA SER A 241 -9.73 12.96 10.31
C SER A 241 -9.88 14.47 10.08
N MET A 242 -10.57 14.86 9.00
CA MET A 242 -10.81 16.28 8.69
C MET A 242 -11.64 16.95 9.80
N ARG A 243 -12.75 16.34 10.22
CA ARG A 243 -13.62 16.88 11.28
C ARG A 243 -12.90 16.99 12.63
N LEU A 244 -12.12 15.98 13.01
CA LEU A 244 -11.37 15.97 14.25
C LEU A 244 -10.24 17.01 14.24
N PHE A 245 -9.63 17.25 13.08
CA PHE A 245 -8.57 18.23 12.91
C PHE A 245 -9.09 19.67 12.85
N GLU A 246 -10.35 19.89 12.46
CA GLU A 246 -11.00 21.19 12.54
C GLU A 246 -11.37 21.57 13.98
N ARG A 247 -11.82 20.60 14.78
CA ARG A 247 -12.20 20.80 16.19
C ARG A 247 -11.02 21.04 17.14
N ASN A 248 -9.84 20.52 16.81
CA ASN A 248 -8.61 20.64 17.61
C ASN A 248 -7.66 21.66 16.98
#